data_AF-A0A8I6XGE0-F1
#
_entry.id   AF-A0A8I6XGE0-F1
#
_cell.length_a   1.000
_cell.length_b   1.000
_cell.length_c   1.000
_cell.angle_alpha   90.00
_cell.angle_beta   90.00
_cell.angle_gamma   90.00
#
_symmetry.space_group_name_H-M   'P 1'
#
loop_
_entity.id
_entity.type
_entity.pdbx_description
1 polymer ?
#
loop_
_entity_poly.entity_id
_entity_poly.type
_entity_poly.pdbx_seq_one_letter_code
_entity_poly.pdbx_strand_id
1 'polypeptide(L)'
;MASTHCGGHGPGCSSLGYGAMQELGPFRVTEDNKTLSTNMHAWNNVANIIFLESPAGVGFSYSNTSSDYDLSGDERTADDTYVFLVRLLERFPEYKGRTFFISGESYAGHYVPQLAVTILLHNTYNNRSIINLQGILVGNPYLDDKRNNQGTIDFFWAHGVMSDEVYANVTEHCDFAGKACSGAWDAFDAGQIDAYNIYAPVCIHAPDGTYYPSGYLPGYDPCSDYPTNAYLNDPAVQDAFHARMTEWSPCKNFKWKDAPVTMLPSIKFLIENKLPVWIFSGDFDSVCPLPATRYSIQDLGLPVTTPWRPWVAKGEVAGYVQQYVGGLTFLSVRGAGHLVPSFQPERALVMLTSFLKGMLPPYIT
;
A
#
# COMPACT_ATOMS: atom_id res chain seq x y z
N MET A 1 2.48 -0.91 7.01
CA MET A 1 2.83 0.48 6.63
C MET A 1 1.97 0.86 5.44
N ALA A 2 1.02 1.77 5.61
CA ALA A 2 0.39 2.45 4.47
C ALA A 2 1.25 3.67 4.11
N SER A 3 1.48 3.92 2.83
CA SER A 3 2.12 5.14 2.33
C SER A 3 1.76 5.29 0.86
N THR A 4 0.96 6.28 0.48
CA THR A 4 0.22 6.30 -0.79
C THR A 4 0.82 7.19 -1.89
N HIS A 5 1.90 6.79 -2.61
CA HIS A 5 2.28 7.55 -3.82
C HIS A 5 2.38 6.72 -5.09
N CYS A 6 1.38 6.90 -5.95
CA CYS A 6 1.51 7.84 -7.08
C CYS A 6 0.31 8.81 -7.05
N GLY A 7 0.48 10.05 -7.51
CA GLY A 7 -0.63 11.01 -7.64
C GLY A 7 -0.97 11.92 -6.44
N GLY A 8 -0.16 11.99 -5.37
CA GLY A 8 -0.29 13.09 -4.38
C GLY A 8 -0.13 12.76 -2.89
N HIS A 9 -0.18 11.48 -2.47
CA HIS A 9 -0.33 11.15 -1.05
C HIS A 9 0.83 10.29 -0.47
N GLY A 10 2.09 10.59 -0.73
CA GLY A 10 3.20 9.80 -0.17
C GLY A 10 4.56 10.13 -0.81
N PRO A 11 5.70 9.63 -0.32
CA PRO A 11 5.94 9.10 1.02
C PRO A 11 5.35 9.97 2.14
N GLY A 12 4.91 9.36 3.25
CA GLY A 12 4.53 10.09 4.46
C GLY A 12 3.03 10.13 4.81
N CYS A 13 2.27 9.08 4.54
CA CYS A 13 0.88 8.99 5.00
C CYS A 13 0.68 8.01 6.15
N SER A 14 -0.38 8.28 6.91
CA SER A 14 -0.68 7.59 8.14
C SER A 14 -1.18 6.17 7.88
N SER A 15 -0.52 5.19 8.52
CA SER A 15 -1.02 3.82 8.61
C SER A 15 -2.24 3.69 9.52
N LEU A 16 -2.45 4.64 10.45
CA LEU A 16 -3.63 4.66 11.32
C LEU A 16 -4.84 5.22 10.55
N GLY A 17 -4.69 6.35 9.87
CA GLY A 17 -5.74 7.01 9.09
C GLY A 17 -6.25 6.12 7.95
N TYR A 18 -5.39 5.77 7.00
CA TYR A 18 -5.79 4.94 5.87
C TYR A 18 -5.94 3.47 6.29
N GLY A 19 -4.84 2.84 6.70
CA GLY A 19 -4.82 1.41 7.01
C GLY A 19 -5.82 0.99 8.09
N ALA A 20 -5.81 1.63 9.26
CA ALA A 20 -6.67 1.20 10.36
C ALA A 20 -8.11 1.71 10.21
N MET A 21 -8.29 2.99 9.92
CA MET A 21 -9.62 3.63 9.97
C MET A 21 -10.40 3.55 8.65
N GLN A 22 -9.75 3.32 7.51
CA GLN A 22 -10.40 3.32 6.20
C GLN A 22 -10.26 2.01 5.42
N GLU A 23 -9.29 1.14 5.74
CA GLU A 23 -9.01 -0.08 4.95
C GLU A 23 -9.17 -1.43 5.66
N LEU A 24 -8.32 -1.78 6.62
CA LEU A 24 -8.23 -3.17 7.10
C LEU A 24 -8.32 -3.31 8.62
N GLY A 25 -8.40 -2.19 9.34
CA GLY A 25 -8.60 -2.19 10.78
C GLY A 25 -10.01 -2.61 11.22
N PRO A 26 -10.19 -2.81 12.54
CA PRO A 26 -11.43 -3.30 13.14
C PRO A 26 -12.61 -2.33 13.03
N PHE A 27 -12.34 -1.06 12.79
CA PHE A 27 -13.34 0.00 12.83
C PHE A 27 -13.23 0.92 11.61
N ARG A 28 -14.36 1.56 11.28
CA ARG A 28 -14.48 2.64 10.30
C ARG A 28 -15.09 3.85 10.96
N VAL A 29 -14.53 5.02 10.71
CA VAL A 29 -15.15 6.29 11.13
C VAL A 29 -16.40 6.50 10.28
N THR A 30 -17.51 6.84 10.94
CA THR A 30 -18.79 7.12 10.29
C THR A 30 -18.90 8.59 9.86
N GLU A 31 -19.87 8.88 9.00
CA GLU A 31 -20.13 10.22 8.44
C GLU A 31 -20.47 11.31 9.49
N ASP A 32 -20.76 10.91 10.74
CA ASP A 32 -20.97 11.86 11.86
C ASP A 32 -19.67 12.37 12.49
N ASN A 33 -18.51 11.91 11.98
CA ASN A 33 -17.15 12.22 12.42
C ASN A 33 -16.83 11.80 13.86
N LYS A 34 -17.71 11.04 14.52
CA LYS A 34 -17.67 10.79 15.97
C LYS A 34 -17.78 9.33 16.33
N THR A 35 -18.58 8.57 15.60
CA THR A 35 -18.81 7.16 15.91
C THR A 35 -17.97 6.25 15.01
N LEU A 36 -17.86 4.99 15.46
CA LEU A 36 -17.12 3.95 14.78
C LEU A 36 -18.09 2.81 14.43
N SER A 37 -18.04 2.35 13.19
CA SER A 37 -18.71 1.12 12.77
C SER A 37 -17.72 -0.04 12.68
N THR A 38 -18.17 -1.26 12.97
CA THR A 38 -17.32 -2.45 12.96
C THR A 38 -17.06 -2.95 11.53
N ASN A 39 -15.80 -3.27 11.23
CA ASN A 39 -15.41 -3.92 9.98
C ASN A 39 -15.43 -5.45 10.13
N MET A 40 -16.42 -6.12 9.55
CA MET A 40 -16.54 -7.59 9.61
C MET A 40 -15.40 -8.34 8.91
N HIS A 41 -14.65 -7.67 8.04
CA HIS A 41 -13.53 -8.24 7.29
C HIS A 41 -12.18 -7.72 7.76
N ALA A 42 -12.13 -7.14 8.96
CA ALA A 42 -10.90 -6.63 9.53
C ALA A 42 -9.82 -7.71 9.60
N TRP A 43 -8.59 -7.33 9.26
CA TRP A 43 -7.48 -8.28 9.19
C TRP A 43 -7.10 -8.80 10.59
N ASN A 44 -7.46 -8.08 11.66
CA ASN A 44 -7.23 -8.54 13.02
C ASN A 44 -8.12 -9.73 13.43
N ASN A 45 -9.04 -10.16 12.57
CA ASN A 45 -9.77 -11.43 12.73
C ASN A 45 -8.85 -12.66 12.62
N VAL A 46 -7.70 -12.54 11.96
CA VAL A 46 -6.77 -13.66 11.71
C VAL A 46 -5.31 -13.37 12.13
N ALA A 47 -5.02 -12.16 12.60
CA ALA A 47 -3.68 -11.75 13.03
C ALA A 47 -3.70 -10.68 14.14
N ASN A 48 -2.58 -10.50 14.84
CA ASN A 48 -2.35 -9.29 15.64
C ASN A 48 -1.69 -8.26 14.74
N ILE A 49 -2.21 -7.03 14.69
CA ILE A 49 -1.81 -6.02 13.71
C ILE A 49 -1.26 -4.78 14.42
N ILE A 50 -0.15 -4.27 13.89
CA ILE A 50 0.45 -3.00 14.30
C ILE A 50 0.33 -2.04 13.13
N PHE A 51 -0.39 -0.94 13.34
CA PHE A 51 -0.42 0.19 12.41
C PHE A 51 0.63 1.21 12.85
N LEU A 52 1.77 1.22 12.16
CA LEU A 52 2.87 2.12 12.48
C LEU A 52 2.84 3.34 11.57
N GLU A 53 2.62 4.52 12.14
CA GLU A 53 2.82 5.79 11.44
C GLU A 53 4.33 6.09 11.36
N SER A 54 4.86 6.13 10.13
CA SER A 54 6.29 6.29 9.85
C SER A 54 6.46 7.00 8.49
N PRO A 55 7.46 7.87 8.31
CA PRO A 55 8.51 8.28 9.28
C PRO A 55 8.03 9.28 10.34
N ALA A 56 8.94 9.76 11.18
CA ALA A 56 8.66 10.83 12.14
C ALA A 56 8.07 12.07 11.45
N GLY A 57 6.95 12.58 11.96
CA GLY A 57 6.17 13.67 11.37
C GLY A 57 4.88 13.23 10.68
N VAL A 58 4.71 11.92 10.44
CA VAL A 58 3.48 11.34 9.91
C VAL A 58 2.47 11.14 11.04
N GLY A 59 1.28 11.71 10.90
CA GLY A 59 0.19 11.54 11.86
C GLY A 59 0.59 11.91 13.29
N PHE A 60 0.58 10.95 14.22
CA PHE A 60 1.00 11.18 15.61
C PHE A 60 2.49 10.94 15.86
N SER A 61 3.24 10.42 14.89
CA SER A 61 4.69 10.22 15.03
C SER A 61 5.44 11.56 14.98
N TYR A 62 6.39 11.77 15.89
CA TYR A 62 7.14 13.03 16.00
C TYR A 62 8.61 12.82 16.43
N SER A 63 9.43 13.85 16.24
CA SER A 63 10.75 13.97 16.84
C SER A 63 10.86 15.30 17.60
N ASN A 64 11.68 15.32 18.65
CA ASN A 64 12.02 16.56 19.35
C ASN A 64 13.17 17.33 18.65
N THR A 65 13.76 16.75 17.61
CA THR A 65 14.87 17.33 16.87
C THR A 65 14.39 17.81 15.51
N SER A 66 14.32 19.13 15.29
CA SER A 66 13.76 19.71 14.07
C SER A 66 14.47 19.25 12.78
N SER A 67 15.76 18.97 12.82
CA SER A 67 16.51 18.50 11.64
C SER A 67 16.11 17.10 11.19
N ASP A 68 15.44 16.30 12.03
CA ASP A 68 15.01 14.95 11.64
C ASP A 68 14.01 14.97 10.49
N TYR A 69 13.13 15.97 10.49
CA TYR A 69 12.13 16.14 9.44
C TYR A 69 12.75 16.47 8.07
N ASP A 70 13.91 17.11 8.05
CA ASP A 70 14.67 17.45 6.84
C ASP A 70 15.55 16.31 6.32
N LEU A 71 15.64 15.21 7.06
CA LEU A 71 16.50 14.06 6.79
C LEU A 71 15.67 12.80 6.46
N SER A 72 14.37 12.94 6.22
CA SER A 72 13.49 11.84 5.89
C SER A 72 13.84 11.24 4.52
N GLY A 73 13.81 9.92 4.43
CA GLY A 73 14.29 9.15 3.29
C GLY A 73 14.07 7.66 3.51
N ASP A 74 14.18 6.86 2.46
CA ASP A 74 13.87 5.44 2.49
C ASP A 74 14.78 4.66 3.45
N GLU A 75 16.10 4.86 3.36
CA GLU A 75 17.10 4.19 4.19
C GLU A 75 16.86 4.48 5.68
N ARG A 76 16.74 5.77 6.02
CA ARG A 76 16.47 6.19 7.41
C ARG A 76 15.14 5.63 7.93
N THR A 77 14.10 5.62 7.09
CA THR A 77 12.78 5.11 7.48
C THR A 77 12.85 3.63 7.82
N ALA A 78 13.64 2.84 7.08
CA ALA A 78 13.85 1.43 7.37
C ALA A 78 14.60 1.22 8.70
N ASP A 79 15.66 2.00 8.96
CA ASP A 79 16.45 1.93 10.18
C ASP A 79 15.64 2.34 11.42
N ASP A 80 14.95 3.49 11.37
CA ASP A 80 14.13 3.99 12.47
C ASP A 80 12.98 3.01 12.77
N THR A 81 12.39 2.41 11.74
CA THR A 81 11.36 1.38 11.90
C THR A 81 11.90 0.09 12.51
N TYR A 82 13.10 -0.35 12.12
CA TYR A 82 13.76 -1.49 12.75
C TYR A 82 14.01 -1.24 14.24
N VAL A 83 14.52 -0.06 14.61
CA VAL A 83 14.72 0.34 16.00
C VAL A 83 13.40 0.33 16.76
N PHE A 84 12.33 0.89 16.18
CA PHE A 84 10.98 0.82 16.77
C PHE A 84 10.56 -0.62 17.06
N LEU A 85 10.69 -1.55 16.10
CA LEU A 85 10.29 -2.94 16.29
C LEU A 85 11.08 -3.64 17.39
N VAL A 86 12.39 -3.40 17.48
CA VAL A 86 13.22 -3.93 18.57
C VAL A 86 12.72 -3.42 19.92
N ARG A 87 12.47 -2.11 20.04
CA ARG A 87 11.95 -1.49 21.27
C ARG A 87 10.55 -1.97 21.63
N LEU A 88 9.69 -2.17 20.63
CA LEU A 88 8.35 -2.71 20.81
C LEU A 88 8.41 -4.12 21.40
N LEU A 89 9.25 -5.00 20.84
CA LEU A 89 9.42 -6.35 21.35
C LEU A 89 10.11 -6.39 22.73
N GLU A 90 10.99 -5.43 23.04
CA GLU A 90 11.52 -5.25 24.39
C GLU A 90 10.44 -4.84 25.39
N ARG A 91 9.52 -3.95 24.99
CA ARG A 91 8.41 -3.47 25.83
C ARG A 91 7.31 -4.53 26.01
N PHE A 92 7.05 -5.33 24.98
CA PHE A 92 6.02 -6.37 24.94
C PHE A 92 6.66 -7.75 24.66
N PRO A 93 7.38 -8.32 25.65
CA PRO A 93 8.15 -9.55 25.48
C PRO A 93 7.30 -10.79 25.13
N GLU A 94 6.00 -10.78 25.41
CA GLU A 94 5.04 -11.84 25.05
C GLU A 94 4.86 -12.05 23.53
N TYR A 95 5.31 -11.09 22.72
CA TYR A 95 5.34 -11.21 21.26
C TYR A 95 6.70 -11.65 20.71
N LYS A 96 7.76 -11.73 21.54
CA LYS A 96 9.07 -12.20 21.08
C LYS A 96 8.99 -13.64 20.56
N GLY A 97 9.67 -13.91 19.45
CA GLY A 97 9.72 -15.23 18.81
C GLY A 97 8.47 -15.60 18.01
N ARG A 98 7.35 -14.88 18.16
CA ARG A 98 6.18 -15.09 17.29
C ARG A 98 6.53 -14.82 15.84
N THR A 99 5.90 -15.57 14.95
CA THR A 99 5.93 -15.30 13.52
C THR A 99 5.57 -13.84 13.24
N PHE A 100 6.42 -13.16 12.48
CA PHE A 100 6.27 -11.77 12.12
C PHE A 100 6.17 -11.64 10.60
N PHE A 101 5.26 -10.79 10.14
CA PHE A 101 5.09 -10.46 8.74
C PHE A 101 5.07 -8.94 8.60
N ILE A 102 5.54 -8.45 7.45
CA ILE A 102 5.44 -7.03 7.12
C ILE A 102 4.48 -6.90 5.96
N SER A 103 3.49 -6.03 6.11
CA SER A 103 2.59 -5.67 5.02
C SER A 103 2.53 -4.17 4.84
N GLY A 104 2.32 -3.76 3.59
CA GLY A 104 2.11 -2.38 3.24
C GLY A 104 1.53 -2.23 1.84
N GLU A 105 1.22 -1.00 1.48
CA GLU A 105 0.60 -0.65 0.21
C GLU A 105 1.31 0.52 -0.47
N SER A 106 1.25 0.58 -1.80
CA SER A 106 1.64 1.74 -2.59
C SER A 106 3.14 2.04 -2.49
N TYR A 107 3.55 3.20 -1.95
CA TYR A 107 4.96 3.53 -1.71
C TYR A 107 5.60 2.61 -0.65
N ALA A 108 4.81 1.87 0.13
CA ALA A 108 5.37 0.79 0.94
C ALA A 108 5.96 -0.36 0.08
N GLY A 109 5.78 -0.33 -1.25
CA GLY A 109 6.62 -1.06 -2.21
C GLY A 109 8.11 -0.77 -2.07
N HIS A 110 8.48 0.40 -1.56
CA HIS A 110 9.84 0.74 -1.13
C HIS A 110 10.10 0.34 0.32
N TYR A 111 9.21 0.74 1.24
CA TYR A 111 9.45 0.57 2.68
C TYR A 111 9.51 -0.89 3.12
N VAL A 112 8.58 -1.71 2.64
CA VAL A 112 8.42 -3.09 3.09
C VAL A 112 9.62 -3.95 2.68
N PRO A 113 10.09 -3.94 1.41
CA PRO A 113 11.30 -4.67 1.05
C PRO A 113 12.55 -4.18 1.78
N GLN A 114 12.72 -2.86 1.94
CA GLN A 114 13.89 -2.30 2.63
C GLN A 114 13.92 -2.68 4.10
N LEU A 115 12.81 -2.53 4.82
CA LEU A 115 12.72 -2.99 6.21
C LEU A 115 13.00 -4.50 6.34
N ALA A 116 12.47 -5.30 5.41
CA ALA A 116 12.71 -6.74 5.42
C ALA A 116 14.20 -7.07 5.23
N VAL A 117 14.89 -6.38 4.30
CA VAL A 117 16.35 -6.49 4.13
C VAL A 117 17.08 -6.10 5.43
N THR A 118 16.75 -4.95 6.01
CA THR A 118 17.34 -4.47 7.28
C THR A 118 17.18 -5.50 8.40
N ILE A 119 15.99 -6.09 8.56
CA ILE A 119 15.74 -7.14 9.56
C ILE A 119 16.60 -8.39 9.30
N LEU A 120 16.69 -8.88 8.06
CA LEU A 120 17.48 -10.07 7.74
C LEU A 120 18.97 -9.84 7.99
N LEU A 121 19.50 -8.66 7.62
CA LEU A 121 20.89 -8.29 7.90
C LEU A 121 21.14 -8.21 9.41
N HIS A 122 20.28 -7.54 10.16
CA HIS A 122 20.42 -7.46 11.62
C HIS A 122 20.31 -8.82 12.30
N ASN A 123 19.37 -9.68 11.91
CA ASN A 123 19.27 -11.05 12.42
C ASN A 123 20.55 -11.86 12.17
N THR A 124 21.22 -11.63 11.03
CA THR A 124 22.45 -12.33 10.64
C THR A 124 23.68 -11.85 11.41
N TYR A 125 23.84 -10.53 11.54
CA TYR A 125 25.05 -9.93 12.12
C TYR A 125 24.93 -9.58 13.62
N ASN A 126 23.71 -9.49 14.16
CA ASN A 126 23.44 -9.11 15.55
C ASN A 126 22.29 -9.94 16.15
N ASN A 127 22.62 -11.10 16.69
CA ASN A 127 21.65 -12.08 17.22
C ASN A 127 20.99 -11.68 18.56
N ARG A 128 21.17 -10.45 19.05
CA ARG A 128 20.62 -10.02 20.35
C ARG A 128 19.11 -9.84 20.32
N SER A 129 18.57 -9.38 19.20
CA SER A 129 17.14 -9.07 19.03
C SER A 129 16.63 -9.66 17.71
N ILE A 130 16.38 -10.98 17.71
CA ILE A 130 15.89 -11.67 16.52
C ILE A 130 14.41 -11.36 16.30
N ILE A 131 14.08 -10.84 15.12
CA ILE A 131 12.70 -10.72 14.63
C ILE A 131 12.43 -11.91 13.72
N ASN A 132 11.46 -12.76 14.08
CA ASN A 132 11.11 -13.98 13.34
C ASN A 132 10.28 -13.66 12.08
N LEU A 133 10.90 -12.96 11.12
CA LEU A 133 10.29 -12.53 9.87
C LEU A 133 10.06 -13.74 8.93
N GLN A 134 8.81 -13.98 8.56
CA GLN A 134 8.40 -15.14 7.76
C GLN A 134 7.85 -14.79 6.38
N GLY A 135 7.70 -13.50 6.05
CA GLY A 135 7.32 -13.07 4.72
C GLY A 135 6.90 -11.61 4.65
N ILE A 136 6.77 -11.12 3.42
CA ILE A 136 6.19 -9.80 3.13
C ILE A 136 4.97 -9.92 2.22
N LEU A 137 4.00 -9.02 2.43
CA LEU A 137 2.77 -8.91 1.63
C LEU A 137 2.56 -7.46 1.22
N VAL A 138 2.74 -7.14 -0.06
CA VAL A 138 2.70 -5.75 -0.55
C VAL A 138 1.59 -5.55 -1.58
N GLY A 139 0.68 -4.62 -1.27
CA GLY A 139 -0.47 -4.25 -2.11
C GLY A 139 -0.16 -3.10 -3.04
N ASN A 140 -0.65 -3.19 -4.27
CA ASN A 140 -0.56 -2.16 -5.31
C ASN A 140 0.79 -1.43 -5.26
N PRO A 141 1.94 -2.14 -5.33
CA PRO A 141 3.20 -1.55 -4.95
C PRO A 141 3.79 -0.69 -6.05
N TYR A 142 4.31 0.47 -5.66
CA TYR A 142 5.26 1.20 -6.46
C TYR A 142 6.63 0.50 -6.32
N LEU A 143 7.09 -0.16 -7.39
CA LEU A 143 8.31 -0.99 -7.36
C LEU A 143 9.43 -0.45 -8.25
N ASP A 144 9.08 0.25 -9.32
CA ASP A 144 10.02 0.71 -10.34
C ASP A 144 9.42 1.90 -11.08
N ASP A 145 10.12 3.03 -11.08
CA ASP A 145 9.61 4.28 -11.65
C ASP A 145 9.22 4.11 -13.11
N LYS A 146 10.09 3.45 -13.88
CA LYS A 146 9.90 3.28 -15.31
C LYS A 146 8.70 2.41 -15.60
N ARG A 147 8.60 1.28 -14.90
CA ARG A 147 7.47 0.34 -15.10
C ARG A 147 6.17 0.90 -14.58
N ASN A 148 6.19 1.73 -13.54
CA ASN A 148 4.99 2.41 -13.09
C ASN A 148 4.48 3.41 -14.12
N ASN A 149 5.36 4.29 -14.63
CA ASN A 149 5.01 5.24 -15.69
C ASN A 149 4.46 4.55 -16.94
N GLN A 150 5.14 3.50 -17.41
CA GLN A 150 4.68 2.70 -18.55
C GLN A 150 3.32 2.06 -18.26
N GLY A 151 3.18 1.41 -17.10
CA GLY A 151 1.96 0.71 -16.72
C GLY A 151 0.74 1.62 -16.57
N THR A 152 0.92 2.84 -16.07
CA THR A 152 -0.17 3.84 -15.97
C THR A 152 -0.73 4.21 -17.34
N ILE A 153 0.11 4.28 -18.37
CA ILE A 153 -0.33 4.61 -19.73
C ILE A 153 -1.03 3.47 -20.41
N ASP A 154 -0.44 2.29 -20.34
CA ASP A 154 -1.08 1.09 -20.85
C ASP A 154 -2.43 0.87 -20.14
N PHE A 155 -2.51 1.19 -18.85
CA PHE A 155 -3.73 1.11 -18.07
C PHE A 155 -4.79 2.10 -18.56
N PHE A 156 -4.52 3.41 -18.60
CA PHE A 156 -5.52 4.39 -19.02
C PHE A 156 -5.99 4.17 -20.46
N TRP A 157 -5.09 3.80 -21.36
CA TRP A 157 -5.45 3.49 -22.75
C TRP A 157 -6.32 2.22 -22.83
N ALA A 158 -5.92 1.13 -22.19
CA ALA A 158 -6.69 -0.12 -22.23
C ALA A 158 -8.07 -0.03 -21.56
N HIS A 159 -8.27 0.93 -20.64
CA HIS A 159 -9.56 1.17 -19.98
C HIS A 159 -10.40 2.28 -20.66
N GLY A 160 -9.95 2.79 -21.81
CA GLY A 160 -10.68 3.78 -22.60
C GLY A 160 -10.70 5.19 -22.01
N VAL A 161 -9.81 5.47 -21.06
CA VAL A 161 -9.65 6.80 -20.45
C VAL A 161 -8.71 7.67 -21.30
N MET A 162 -7.72 7.06 -21.96
CA MET A 162 -6.78 7.73 -22.85
C MET A 162 -7.10 7.46 -24.32
N SER A 163 -7.04 8.51 -25.16
CA SER A 163 -7.26 8.37 -26.60
C SER A 163 -6.08 7.73 -27.33
N ASP A 164 -6.35 7.16 -28.51
CA ASP A 164 -5.31 6.55 -29.35
C ASP A 164 -4.23 7.55 -29.77
N GLU A 165 -4.59 8.81 -30.02
CA GLU A 165 -3.64 9.87 -30.41
C GLU A 165 -2.67 10.21 -29.28
N VAL A 166 -3.18 10.35 -28.05
CA VAL A 166 -2.34 10.60 -26.88
C VAL A 166 -1.44 9.39 -26.62
N TYR A 167 -2.00 8.18 -26.64
CA TYR A 167 -1.23 6.95 -26.43
C TYR A 167 -0.12 6.77 -27.48
N ALA A 168 -0.42 6.98 -28.76
CA ALA A 168 0.56 6.91 -29.84
C ALA A 168 1.68 7.96 -29.68
N ASN A 169 1.31 9.21 -29.39
CA ASN A 169 2.27 10.29 -29.18
C ASN A 169 3.26 9.98 -28.05
N VAL A 170 2.77 9.38 -26.97
CA VAL A 170 3.56 9.05 -25.79
C VAL A 170 4.47 7.88 -26.05
N THR A 171 3.92 6.80 -26.59
CA THR A 171 4.69 5.58 -26.86
C THR A 171 5.78 5.81 -27.92
N GLU A 172 5.62 6.81 -28.79
CA GLU A 172 6.65 7.23 -29.75
C GLU A 172 7.75 8.09 -29.12
N HIS A 173 7.43 8.98 -28.16
CA HIS A 173 8.34 10.01 -27.67
C HIS A 173 8.87 9.78 -26.24
N CYS A 174 8.43 8.72 -25.55
CA CYS A 174 8.77 8.45 -24.15
C CYS A 174 9.57 7.16 -23.94
N ASP A 175 10.62 7.25 -23.11
CA ASP A 175 11.38 6.09 -22.62
C ASP A 175 10.95 5.61 -21.22
N PHE A 176 10.00 6.34 -20.61
CA PHE A 176 9.41 6.15 -19.29
C PHE A 176 10.38 6.26 -18.09
N ALA A 177 11.68 6.57 -18.28
CA ALA A 177 12.73 6.39 -17.27
C ALA A 177 13.02 7.61 -16.35
N GLY A 178 12.14 8.60 -16.30
CA GLY A 178 12.32 9.84 -15.53
C GLY A 178 11.72 11.04 -16.27
N LYS A 179 11.72 12.23 -15.60
CA LYS A 179 11.03 13.50 -16.01
C LYS A 179 10.28 13.34 -17.34
N ALA A 180 9.12 12.71 -17.21
CA ALA A 180 8.35 12.14 -18.29
C ALA A 180 8.24 13.13 -19.46
N CYS A 181 8.48 12.65 -20.68
CA CYS A 181 7.56 12.89 -21.78
C CYS A 181 7.15 14.36 -22.01
N SER A 182 7.97 15.36 -21.71
CA SER A 182 7.47 16.72 -21.50
C SER A 182 6.71 17.22 -22.73
N GLY A 183 5.38 17.39 -22.63
CA GLY A 183 4.51 17.72 -23.76
C GLY A 183 3.61 16.58 -24.26
N ALA A 184 4.04 15.32 -24.17
CA ALA A 184 3.37 14.21 -24.86
C ALA A 184 2.05 13.78 -24.18
N TRP A 185 1.92 13.98 -22.86
CA TRP A 185 0.66 13.82 -22.11
C TRP A 185 -0.10 15.11 -21.89
N ASP A 186 0.35 16.26 -22.40
CA ASP A 186 -0.31 17.53 -22.08
C ASP A 186 -1.76 17.58 -22.56
N ALA A 187 -2.09 16.81 -23.59
CA ALA A 187 -3.45 16.65 -24.11
C ALA A 187 -4.29 15.58 -23.38
N PHE A 188 -3.70 14.86 -22.43
CA PHE A 188 -4.43 13.89 -21.61
C PHE A 188 -5.29 14.62 -20.57
N ASP A 189 -6.59 14.38 -20.63
CA ASP A 189 -7.54 14.81 -19.62
C ASP A 189 -8.33 13.58 -19.15
N ALA A 190 -8.08 13.17 -17.91
CA ALA A 190 -8.80 12.05 -17.30
C ALA A 190 -10.22 12.44 -16.86
N GLY A 191 -10.54 13.75 -16.83
CA GLY A 191 -11.74 14.28 -16.22
C GLY A 191 -11.76 14.09 -14.70
N GLN A 192 -12.96 14.18 -14.12
CA GLN A 192 -13.18 14.01 -12.69
C GLN A 192 -13.42 12.53 -12.35
N ILE A 193 -12.34 11.74 -12.31
CA ILE A 193 -12.35 10.34 -11.89
C ILE A 193 -11.51 10.12 -10.63
N ASP A 194 -11.80 9.06 -9.89
CA ASP A 194 -10.96 8.60 -8.78
C ASP A 194 -9.77 7.81 -9.34
N ALA A 195 -8.55 8.34 -9.20
CA ALA A 195 -7.35 7.65 -9.67
C ALA A 195 -7.08 6.33 -8.91
N TYR A 196 -7.53 6.23 -7.66
CA TYR A 196 -7.38 5.02 -6.86
C TYR A 196 -8.34 3.92 -7.30
N ASN A 197 -9.43 4.26 -7.98
CA ASN A 197 -10.32 3.30 -8.62
C ASN A 197 -11.11 4.02 -9.71
N ILE A 198 -10.71 3.85 -10.98
CA ILE A 198 -11.26 4.61 -12.10
C ILE A 198 -12.77 4.37 -12.35
N TYR A 199 -13.36 3.37 -11.69
CA TYR A 199 -14.78 3.04 -11.75
C TYR A 199 -15.55 3.36 -10.45
N ALA A 200 -14.88 3.90 -9.43
CA ALA A 200 -15.52 4.30 -8.19
C ALA A 200 -16.20 5.69 -8.29
N PRO A 201 -17.20 5.96 -7.43
CA PRO A 201 -17.67 7.32 -7.23
C PRO A 201 -16.56 8.23 -6.67
N VAL A 202 -16.70 9.54 -6.86
CA VAL A 202 -15.78 10.57 -6.36
C VAL A 202 -16.45 11.36 -5.23
N CYS A 203 -15.64 12.01 -4.38
CA CYS A 203 -16.18 12.98 -3.43
C CYS A 203 -16.43 14.31 -4.14
N ILE A 204 -17.67 14.79 -4.12
CA ILE A 204 -18.07 16.07 -4.74
C ILE A 204 -17.99 17.17 -3.69
N HIS A 205 -17.31 18.26 -4.05
CA HIS A 205 -17.25 19.49 -3.26
C HIS A 205 -18.26 20.50 -3.77
N ALA A 206 -19.29 20.75 -2.98
CA ALA A 206 -20.30 21.75 -3.30
C ALA A 206 -19.79 23.17 -3.01
N PRO A 207 -20.30 24.20 -3.73
CA PRO A 207 -19.90 25.59 -3.50
C PRO A 207 -20.20 26.13 -2.09
N ASP A 208 -21.09 25.49 -1.33
CA ASP A 208 -21.44 25.85 0.04
C ASP A 208 -20.48 25.26 1.10
N GLY A 209 -19.44 24.55 0.66
CA GLY A 209 -18.45 23.91 1.52
C GLY A 209 -18.85 22.51 2.01
N THR A 210 -20.03 22.02 1.63
CA THR A 210 -20.42 20.63 1.91
C THR A 210 -19.74 19.66 0.93
N TYR A 211 -19.65 18.40 1.35
CA TYR A 211 -19.14 17.32 0.52
C TYR A 211 -20.07 16.12 0.56
N TYR A 212 -20.15 15.36 -0.53
CA TYR A 212 -20.97 14.15 -0.62
C TYR A 212 -20.43 13.22 -1.72
N PRO A 213 -20.63 11.89 -1.59
CA PRO A 213 -20.21 10.96 -2.63
C PRO A 213 -21.07 11.11 -3.89
N SER A 214 -20.46 11.06 -5.08
CA SER A 214 -21.18 11.15 -6.36
C SER A 214 -22.06 9.94 -6.67
N GLY A 215 -21.86 8.84 -5.95
CA GLY A 215 -22.58 7.59 -6.09
C GLY A 215 -22.30 6.64 -4.93
N TYR A 216 -22.93 5.47 -4.95
CA TYR A 216 -22.79 4.48 -3.89
C TYR A 216 -21.98 3.28 -4.37
N LEU A 217 -20.92 2.95 -3.62
CA LEU A 217 -20.16 1.71 -3.78
C LEU A 217 -20.13 1.00 -2.41
N PRO A 218 -20.68 -0.22 -2.28
CA PRO A 218 -20.73 -0.91 -1.00
C PRO A 218 -19.35 -1.04 -0.34
N GLY A 219 -19.23 -0.55 0.90
CA GLY A 219 -18.00 -0.66 1.69
C GLY A 219 -16.93 0.39 1.40
N TYR A 220 -17.15 1.28 0.42
CA TYR A 220 -16.24 2.36 0.07
C TYR A 220 -16.97 3.70 0.11
N ASP A 221 -16.39 4.67 0.82
CA ASP A 221 -16.83 6.06 0.82
C ASP A 221 -15.69 6.94 0.28
N PRO A 222 -15.85 7.57 -0.89
CA PRO A 222 -14.82 8.43 -1.46
C PRO A 222 -14.59 9.72 -0.64
N CYS A 223 -15.48 10.05 0.29
CA CYS A 223 -15.35 11.19 1.19
C CYS A 223 -14.77 10.83 2.56
N SER A 224 -14.38 9.57 2.81
CA SER A 224 -13.99 9.05 4.13
C SER A 224 -12.79 9.74 4.79
N ASP A 225 -11.99 10.50 4.03
CA ASP A 225 -10.91 11.33 4.56
C ASP A 225 -11.38 12.43 5.51
N TYR A 226 -12.53 13.05 5.22
CA TYR A 226 -13.08 14.13 6.04
C TYR A 226 -13.52 13.66 7.44
N PRO A 227 -14.39 12.63 7.59
CA PRO A 227 -14.74 12.11 8.89
C PRO A 227 -13.53 11.57 9.64
N THR A 228 -12.62 10.88 8.95
CA THR A 228 -11.41 10.33 9.57
C THR A 228 -10.51 11.43 10.14
N ASN A 229 -10.28 12.50 9.37
CA ASN A 229 -9.48 13.64 9.82
C ASN A 229 -10.11 14.33 11.04
N ALA A 230 -11.43 14.55 11.01
CA ALA A 230 -12.15 15.15 12.12
C ALA A 230 -12.10 14.28 13.38
N TYR A 231 -12.30 12.96 13.25
CA TYR A 231 -12.25 12.02 14.37
C TYR A 231 -10.86 11.97 15.02
N LEU A 232 -9.78 11.91 14.23
CA LEU A 232 -8.41 11.84 14.75
C LEU A 232 -7.91 13.18 15.32
N ASN A 233 -8.60 14.28 15.02
CA ASN A 233 -8.36 15.59 15.62
C ASN A 233 -9.24 15.88 16.85
N ASP A 234 -10.14 14.98 17.25
CA ASP A 234 -10.88 15.12 18.51
C ASP A 234 -9.94 14.94 19.71
N PRO A 235 -9.85 15.91 20.65
CA PRO A 235 -8.98 15.80 21.82
C PRO A 235 -9.24 14.56 22.69
N ALA A 236 -10.50 14.13 22.82
CA ALA A 236 -10.83 12.92 23.58
C ALA A 236 -10.33 11.66 22.88
N VAL A 237 -10.31 11.65 21.54
CA VAL A 237 -9.74 10.55 20.75
C VAL A 237 -8.22 10.52 20.89
N GLN A 238 -7.55 11.67 20.80
CA GLN A 238 -6.08 11.74 20.97
C GLN A 238 -5.66 11.32 22.39
N ASP A 239 -6.40 11.74 23.42
CA ASP A 239 -6.16 11.32 24.81
C ASP A 239 -6.35 9.80 24.98
N ALA A 240 -7.40 9.23 24.38
CA ALA A 240 -7.66 7.79 24.38
C ALA A 240 -6.58 6.97 23.65
N PHE A 241 -5.96 7.52 22.59
CA PHE A 241 -4.79 6.90 21.95
C PHE A 241 -3.48 7.10 22.72
N HIS A 242 -3.50 7.88 23.82
CA HIS A 242 -2.30 8.31 24.53
C HIS A 242 -1.32 9.04 23.61
N ALA A 243 -1.84 9.75 22.60
CA ALA A 243 -1.06 10.56 21.69
C ALA A 243 -0.70 11.90 22.33
N ARG A 244 0.41 12.49 21.89
CA ARG A 244 0.70 13.89 22.19
C ARG A 244 -0.30 14.75 21.41
N MET A 245 -1.03 15.62 22.11
CA MET A 245 -1.95 16.58 21.50
C MET A 245 -1.29 17.32 20.33
N THR A 246 -1.87 17.20 19.15
CA THR A 246 -1.35 17.77 17.89
C THR A 246 -2.49 18.02 16.90
N GLU A 247 -2.21 18.81 15.87
CA GLU A 247 -3.03 18.81 14.66
C GLU A 247 -2.59 17.61 13.80
N TRP A 248 -3.41 16.56 13.77
CA TRP A 248 -3.16 15.36 13.00
C TRP A 248 -3.51 15.61 11.52
N SER A 249 -2.62 15.18 10.63
CA SER A 249 -2.88 15.19 9.18
C SER A 249 -2.71 13.78 8.59
N PRO A 250 -3.51 13.40 7.58
CA PRO A 250 -3.45 12.08 6.96
C PRO A 250 -2.12 11.83 6.27
N CYS A 251 -1.54 12.89 5.72
CA CYS A 251 -0.28 12.87 5.00
C CYS A 251 0.59 14.06 5.37
N LYS A 252 1.90 13.88 5.25
CA LYS A 252 2.90 14.92 5.45
C LYS A 252 3.84 14.96 4.25
N ASN A 253 4.04 16.15 3.70
CA ASN A 253 5.03 16.38 2.67
C ASN A 253 6.42 16.55 3.30
N PHE A 254 7.37 15.72 2.88
CA PHE A 254 8.75 15.75 3.36
C PHE A 254 9.71 16.15 2.24
N LYS A 255 10.85 16.71 2.62
CA LYS A 255 12.01 16.83 1.73
C LYS A 255 12.72 15.47 1.68
N TRP A 256 12.22 14.58 0.83
CA TRP A 256 12.73 13.21 0.71
C TRP A 256 14.17 13.17 0.19
N LYS A 257 15.04 12.43 0.87
CA LYS A 257 16.50 12.40 0.60
C LYS A 257 16.93 11.33 -0.39
N ASP A 258 16.30 10.18 -0.31
CA ASP A 258 16.63 9.01 -1.11
C ASP A 258 15.34 8.24 -1.43
N ALA A 259 15.20 7.92 -2.70
CA ALA A 259 14.15 7.08 -3.25
C ALA A 259 14.80 6.30 -4.41
N PRO A 260 15.25 5.05 -4.20
CA PRO A 260 15.83 4.26 -5.27
C PRO A 260 14.81 4.08 -6.39
N VAL A 261 15.23 4.30 -7.64
CA VAL A 261 14.37 4.21 -8.83
C VAL A 261 13.67 2.84 -8.97
N THR A 262 14.23 1.80 -8.34
CA THR A 262 13.74 0.43 -8.44
C THR A 262 14.02 -0.38 -7.18
N MET A 263 13.04 -1.17 -6.78
CA MET A 263 13.06 -2.06 -5.61
C MET A 263 13.40 -3.51 -5.96
N LEU A 264 13.60 -3.81 -7.25
CA LEU A 264 13.94 -5.16 -7.71
C LEU A 264 15.19 -5.76 -7.05
N PRO A 265 16.27 -5.01 -6.78
CA PRO A 265 17.42 -5.54 -6.05
C PRO A 265 17.07 -6.04 -4.64
N SER A 266 16.23 -5.29 -3.91
CA SER A 266 15.76 -5.67 -2.58
C SER A 266 14.86 -6.90 -2.65
N ILE A 267 13.91 -6.94 -3.58
CA ILE A 267 13.05 -8.13 -3.80
C ILE A 267 13.90 -9.36 -4.12
N LYS A 268 14.90 -9.23 -5.00
CA LYS A 268 15.83 -10.31 -5.35
C LYS A 268 16.60 -10.80 -4.13
N PHE A 269 17.13 -9.90 -3.31
CA PHE A 269 17.82 -10.26 -2.06
C PHE A 269 16.92 -11.07 -1.12
N LEU A 270 15.64 -10.67 -0.95
CA LEU A 270 14.70 -11.39 -0.10
C LEU A 270 14.43 -12.80 -0.61
N ILE A 271 14.26 -12.96 -1.92
CA ILE A 271 14.06 -14.25 -2.59
C ILE A 271 15.29 -15.15 -2.43
N GLU A 272 16.49 -14.62 -2.63
CA GLU A 272 17.76 -15.36 -2.46
C GLU A 272 17.98 -15.82 -1.01
N ASN A 273 17.48 -15.04 -0.04
CA ASN A 273 17.46 -15.38 1.38
C ASN A 273 16.23 -16.20 1.81
N LYS A 274 15.48 -16.74 0.84
CA LYS A 274 14.34 -17.65 1.05
C LYS A 274 13.19 -17.04 1.85
N LEU A 275 13.06 -15.72 1.85
CA LEU A 275 11.91 -15.03 2.45
C LEU A 275 10.77 -15.00 1.43
N PRO A 276 9.57 -15.54 1.76
CA PRO A 276 8.40 -15.42 0.90
C PRO A 276 8.03 -13.97 0.60
N VAL A 277 7.85 -13.65 -0.68
CA VAL A 277 7.45 -12.32 -1.16
C VAL A 277 6.10 -12.46 -1.85
N TRP A 278 5.06 -11.86 -1.29
CA TRP A 278 3.73 -11.81 -1.90
C TRP A 278 3.43 -10.39 -2.34
N ILE A 279 3.05 -10.25 -3.60
CA ILE A 279 2.63 -8.99 -4.20
C ILE A 279 1.22 -9.17 -4.72
N PHE A 280 0.36 -8.18 -4.49
CA PHE A 280 -0.98 -8.17 -5.08
C PHE A 280 -1.32 -6.80 -5.65
N SER A 281 -2.15 -6.75 -6.68
CA SER A 281 -2.68 -5.48 -7.20
C SER A 281 -4.19 -5.58 -7.44
N GLY A 282 -4.93 -4.55 -7.05
CA GLY A 282 -6.28 -4.30 -7.55
C GLY A 282 -6.26 -3.99 -9.05
N ASP A 283 -7.20 -4.55 -9.80
CA ASP A 283 -7.25 -4.39 -11.26
C ASP A 283 -7.92 -3.09 -11.75
N PHE A 284 -8.45 -2.25 -10.85
CA PHE A 284 -9.02 -0.93 -11.15
C PHE A 284 -8.15 0.24 -10.71
N ASP A 285 -6.98 -0.03 -10.14
CA ASP A 285 -6.03 0.99 -9.72
C ASP A 285 -5.26 1.57 -10.91
N SER A 286 -5.26 2.90 -11.06
CA SER A 286 -4.44 3.60 -12.07
C SER A 286 -3.10 4.13 -11.53
N VAL A 287 -2.97 4.18 -10.20
CA VAL A 287 -1.85 4.79 -9.47
C VAL A 287 -0.64 3.85 -9.48
N CYS A 288 -0.84 2.61 -9.03
CA CYS A 288 0.14 1.54 -9.08
C CYS A 288 -0.48 0.33 -9.81
N PRO A 289 -0.73 0.50 -11.12
CA PRO A 289 -1.67 -0.35 -11.85
C PRO A 289 -1.12 -1.76 -12.04
N LEU A 290 -2.02 -2.73 -12.21
CA LEU A 290 -1.67 -4.14 -12.41
C LEU A 290 -0.59 -4.38 -13.52
N PRO A 291 -0.62 -3.69 -14.68
CA PRO A 291 0.46 -3.77 -15.68
C PRO A 291 1.83 -3.37 -15.15
N ALA A 292 1.93 -2.29 -14.36
CA ALA A 292 3.20 -1.83 -13.80
C ALA A 292 3.85 -2.92 -12.95
N THR A 293 3.07 -3.48 -12.01
CA THR A 293 3.54 -4.58 -11.15
C THR A 293 3.97 -5.80 -11.98
N ARG A 294 3.22 -6.14 -13.05
CA ARG A 294 3.57 -7.24 -13.96
C ARG A 294 4.91 -7.01 -14.64
N TYR A 295 5.16 -5.82 -15.17
CA TYR A 295 6.41 -5.49 -15.84
C TYR A 295 7.60 -5.55 -14.86
N SER A 296 7.44 -5.00 -13.66
CA SER A 296 8.47 -5.09 -12.60
C SER A 296 8.80 -6.54 -12.23
N ILE A 297 7.79 -7.40 -12.08
CA ILE A 297 8.01 -8.83 -11.79
C ILE A 297 8.65 -9.56 -12.98
N GLN A 298 8.29 -9.21 -14.21
CA GLN A 298 8.90 -9.78 -15.41
C GLN A 298 10.40 -9.46 -15.49
N ASP A 299 10.81 -8.26 -15.11
CA ASP A 299 12.21 -7.82 -15.11
C ASP A 299 13.08 -8.59 -14.10
N LEU A 300 12.49 -9.26 -13.10
CA LEU A 300 13.23 -10.17 -12.21
C LEU A 300 13.71 -11.44 -12.93
N GLY A 301 13.14 -11.78 -14.09
CA GLY A 301 13.54 -12.95 -14.90
C GLY A 301 13.31 -14.29 -14.21
N LEU A 302 12.39 -14.36 -13.24
CA LEU A 302 12.13 -15.57 -12.45
C LEU A 302 11.28 -16.58 -13.26
N PRO A 303 11.66 -17.87 -13.30
CA PRO A 303 10.83 -18.89 -13.90
C PRO A 303 9.50 -19.08 -13.14
N VAL A 304 8.42 -19.33 -13.89
CA VAL A 304 7.09 -19.63 -13.35
C VAL A 304 7.05 -21.07 -12.82
N THR A 305 6.58 -21.26 -11.60
CA THR A 305 6.39 -22.58 -10.96
C THR A 305 4.93 -23.02 -10.96
N THR A 306 4.00 -22.08 -10.80
CA THR A 306 2.56 -22.32 -10.92
C THR A 306 1.98 -21.31 -11.91
N PRO A 307 1.43 -21.74 -13.06
CA PRO A 307 0.88 -20.82 -14.07
C PRO A 307 -0.26 -19.95 -13.56
N TRP A 308 -0.45 -18.79 -14.19
CA TRP A 308 -1.56 -17.87 -13.95
C TRP A 308 -2.90 -18.59 -13.99
N ARG A 309 -3.56 -18.68 -12.84
CA ARG A 309 -4.86 -19.33 -12.68
C ARG A 309 -5.82 -18.46 -11.87
N PRO A 310 -7.14 -18.60 -12.03
CA PRO A 310 -8.08 -17.90 -11.18
C PRO A 310 -8.01 -18.41 -9.74
N TRP A 311 -8.42 -17.56 -8.81
CA TRP A 311 -8.78 -17.95 -7.45
C TRP A 311 -10.16 -17.39 -7.11
N VAL A 312 -10.82 -17.99 -6.13
CA VAL A 312 -12.23 -17.74 -5.83
C VAL A 312 -12.46 -17.20 -4.43
N ALA A 313 -13.54 -16.44 -4.29
CA ALA A 313 -14.16 -16.10 -3.01
C ALA A 313 -15.68 -16.09 -3.22
N LYS A 314 -16.47 -16.59 -2.26
CA LYS A 314 -17.94 -16.70 -2.35
C LYS A 314 -18.50 -17.30 -3.65
N GLY A 315 -17.78 -18.24 -4.26
CA GLY A 315 -18.25 -18.94 -5.47
C GLY A 315 -18.09 -18.17 -6.77
N GLU A 316 -17.37 -17.04 -6.76
CA GLU A 316 -16.99 -16.30 -7.97
C GLU A 316 -15.47 -16.09 -8.05
N VAL A 317 -14.98 -15.69 -9.23
CA VAL A 317 -13.58 -15.35 -9.43
C VAL A 317 -13.25 -14.07 -8.67
N ALA A 318 -12.39 -14.19 -7.66
CA ALA A 318 -11.90 -13.08 -6.85
C ALA A 318 -10.64 -12.43 -7.44
N GLY A 319 -9.99 -13.10 -8.39
CA GLY A 319 -8.83 -12.61 -9.11
C GLY A 319 -8.04 -13.78 -9.67
N TYR A 320 -6.74 -13.57 -9.88
CA TYR A 320 -5.84 -14.59 -10.41
C TYR A 320 -4.51 -14.59 -9.67
N VAL A 321 -3.77 -15.70 -9.76
CA VAL A 321 -2.52 -15.90 -9.03
C VAL A 321 -1.51 -16.70 -9.85
N GLN A 322 -0.24 -16.37 -9.69
CA GLN A 322 0.91 -17.09 -10.25
C GLN A 322 2.05 -17.14 -9.25
N GLN A 323 2.80 -18.24 -9.26
CA GLN A 323 4.01 -18.41 -8.44
C GLN A 323 5.24 -18.52 -9.30
N TYR A 324 6.35 -18.08 -8.73
CA TYR A 324 7.66 -18.07 -9.34
C TYR A 324 8.66 -18.80 -8.45
N VAL A 325 9.81 -19.16 -9.03
CA VAL A 325 10.94 -19.74 -8.28
C VAL A 325 11.36 -18.79 -7.15
N GLY A 326 11.74 -19.38 -6.02
CA GLY A 326 12.22 -18.64 -4.84
C GLY A 326 11.11 -18.08 -3.95
N GLY A 327 9.85 -18.45 -4.21
CA GLY A 327 8.73 -18.17 -3.30
C GLY A 327 8.00 -16.85 -3.55
N LEU A 328 8.29 -16.16 -4.67
CA LEU A 328 7.51 -15.00 -5.08
C LEU A 328 6.13 -15.45 -5.58
N THR A 329 5.08 -14.84 -5.03
CA THR A 329 3.68 -15.04 -5.45
C THR A 329 3.08 -13.71 -5.86
N PHE A 330 2.45 -13.67 -7.03
CA PHE A 330 1.76 -12.49 -7.54
C PHE A 330 0.27 -12.76 -7.70
N LEU A 331 -0.56 -11.84 -7.22
CA LEU A 331 -2.01 -11.91 -7.29
C LEU A 331 -2.60 -10.66 -7.95
N SER A 332 -3.68 -10.84 -8.71
CA SER A 332 -4.63 -9.76 -8.95
C SER A 332 -5.83 -9.93 -8.02
N VAL A 333 -6.44 -8.82 -7.62
CA VAL A 333 -7.73 -8.79 -6.91
C VAL A 333 -8.73 -8.08 -7.80
N ARG A 334 -9.71 -8.84 -8.28
CA ARG A 334 -10.70 -8.35 -9.24
C ARG A 334 -11.62 -7.32 -8.58
N GLY A 335 -11.95 -6.26 -9.32
CA GLY A 335 -12.87 -5.20 -8.89
C GLY A 335 -12.34 -4.36 -7.73
N ALA A 336 -11.03 -4.38 -7.47
CA ALA A 336 -10.40 -3.60 -6.42
C ALA A 336 -9.58 -2.47 -7.03
N GLY A 337 -9.64 -1.30 -6.40
CA GLY A 337 -8.73 -0.19 -6.67
C GLY A 337 -7.42 -0.32 -5.90
N HIS A 338 -6.83 0.83 -5.57
CA HIS A 338 -5.57 0.96 -4.85
C HIS A 338 -5.65 0.39 -3.44
N LEU A 339 -6.65 0.84 -2.68
CA LEU A 339 -6.96 0.40 -1.32
C LEU A 339 -7.75 -0.93 -1.36
N VAL A 340 -7.08 -2.03 -1.72
CA VAL A 340 -7.77 -3.32 -1.98
C VAL A 340 -8.67 -3.77 -0.83
N PRO A 341 -8.27 -3.68 0.46
CA PRO A 341 -9.12 -4.07 1.57
C PRO A 341 -10.38 -3.20 1.73
N SER A 342 -10.38 -1.95 1.23
CA SER A 342 -11.56 -1.09 1.20
C SER A 342 -12.53 -1.50 0.12
N PHE A 343 -12.03 -1.72 -1.11
CA PHE A 343 -12.87 -2.01 -2.27
C PHE A 343 -13.38 -3.46 -2.29
N GLN A 344 -12.56 -4.42 -1.85
CA GLN A 344 -12.87 -5.85 -1.88
C GLN A 344 -12.50 -6.52 -0.54
N PRO A 345 -13.13 -6.12 0.58
CA PRO A 345 -12.73 -6.50 1.94
C PRO A 345 -12.67 -8.01 2.17
N GLU A 346 -13.67 -8.73 1.65
CA GLU A 346 -13.70 -10.18 1.79
C GLU A 346 -12.60 -10.88 0.97
N ARG A 347 -12.40 -10.45 -0.29
CA ARG A 347 -11.35 -11.01 -1.16
C ARG A 347 -9.98 -10.76 -0.55
N ALA A 348 -9.77 -9.57 0.02
CA ALA A 348 -8.56 -9.20 0.75
C ALA A 348 -8.35 -10.12 1.98
N LEU A 349 -9.39 -10.42 2.76
CA LEU A 349 -9.28 -11.31 3.91
C LEU A 349 -8.96 -12.77 3.52
N VAL A 350 -9.54 -13.28 2.43
CA VAL A 350 -9.20 -14.61 1.88
C VAL A 350 -7.74 -14.66 1.43
N MET A 351 -7.28 -13.62 0.72
CA MET A 351 -5.89 -13.48 0.30
C MET A 351 -4.94 -13.46 1.50
N LEU A 352 -5.19 -12.60 2.50
CA LEU A 352 -4.38 -12.53 3.72
C LEU A 352 -4.32 -13.89 4.43
N THR A 353 -5.46 -14.55 4.61
CA THR A 353 -5.53 -15.85 5.27
C THR A 353 -4.70 -16.90 4.55
N SER A 354 -4.67 -16.84 3.21
CA SER A 354 -3.88 -17.72 2.36
C SER A 354 -2.38 -17.44 2.51
N PHE A 355 -1.99 -16.16 2.47
CA PHE A 355 -0.62 -15.69 2.73
C PHE A 355 -0.10 -16.16 4.10
N LEU A 356 -0.86 -15.91 5.17
CA LEU A 356 -0.46 -16.28 6.54
C LEU A 356 -0.30 -17.80 6.73
N LYS A 357 -1.03 -18.61 5.94
CA LYS A 357 -0.90 -20.08 5.93
C LYS A 357 0.18 -20.59 4.98
N GLY A 358 0.80 -19.72 4.17
CA GLY A 358 1.77 -20.12 3.15
C GLY A 358 1.16 -20.98 2.03
N MET A 359 -0.12 -20.79 1.72
CA MET A 359 -0.84 -21.57 0.70
C MET A 359 -1.48 -20.63 -0.31
N LEU A 360 -1.55 -21.03 -1.58
CA LEU A 360 -2.26 -20.24 -2.59
C LEU A 360 -3.76 -20.13 -2.27
N PRO A 361 -4.42 -19.00 -2.63
CA PRO A 361 -5.86 -18.87 -2.48
C PRO A 361 -6.64 -19.95 -3.24
N PRO A 362 -7.86 -20.28 -2.77
CA PRO A 362 -8.61 -21.43 -3.25
C PRO A 362 -8.95 -21.31 -4.74
N TYR A 363 -9.03 -22.46 -5.39
CA TYR A 363 -9.44 -22.63 -6.79
C TYR A 363 -10.62 -23.62 -6.80
N ILE A 364 -11.71 -23.29 -7.49
CA ILE A 364 -12.77 -24.25 -7.77
C ILE A 364 -12.63 -24.64 -9.23
N THR A 365 -12.41 -25.92 -9.47
CA THR A 365 -12.48 -26.58 -10.78
C THR A 365 -13.91 -26.93 -11.14
#